data_AF-A0A261U460-F1
#
_entry.id   AF-A0A261U460-F1
#
_cell.length_a   1.000
_cell.length_b   1.000
_cell.length_c   1.000
_cell.angle_alpha   90.00
_cell.angle_beta   90.00
_cell.angle_gamma   90.00
#
_symmetry.space_group_name_H-M   'P 1'
#
loop_
_entity.id
_entity.type
_entity.pdbx_description
1 polymer ?
#
loop_
_entity_poly.entity_id
_entity_poly.type
_entity_poly.pdbx_seq_one_letter_code
_entity_poly.pdbx_strand_id
1 'polypeptide(L)'
;MDKQVFQLVSPQVRRNAAYACANAPDGYRVEIRPRTRTLAQNDFLWSILTDISKQVEFVVNGALVKVSAEEVKDILTAGLRRETRMALGIDGGMVLLGQRTSKMTVREMTDLIDLAHAFGNERGVEWSPTSLGGAI
;
A
#
# COMPACT_ATOMS: atom_id res chain seq x y z
N MET A 1 8.09 10.03 -14.03
CA MET A 1 7.88 8.60 -14.37
C MET A 1 7.30 7.94 -13.13
N ASP A 2 6.17 7.22 -13.27
CA ASP A 2 5.59 6.48 -12.14
C ASP A 2 6.48 5.31 -11.72
N LYS A 3 6.32 4.84 -10.47
CA LYS A 3 7.10 3.74 -9.90
C LYS A 3 6.91 2.46 -10.74
N GLN A 4 8.01 1.93 -11.28
CA GLN A 4 8.03 0.64 -11.98
C GLN A 4 8.69 -0.44 -11.10
N VAL A 5 8.08 -1.62 -11.02
CA VAL A 5 8.60 -2.77 -10.27
C VAL A 5 8.59 -4.00 -11.18
N PHE A 6 9.72 -4.71 -11.25
CA PHE A 6 9.87 -5.89 -12.08
C PHE A 6 10.13 -7.13 -11.21
N GLN A 7 9.26 -8.13 -11.27
CA GLN A 7 9.54 -9.45 -10.69
C GLN A 7 10.27 -10.29 -11.74
N LEU A 8 11.54 -10.63 -11.50
CA LEU A 8 12.43 -11.26 -12.49
C LEU A 8 12.15 -12.76 -12.72
N VAL A 9 10.88 -13.11 -12.96
CA VAL A 9 10.37 -14.49 -13.10
C VAL A 9 10.61 -15.10 -14.47
N SER A 10 10.88 -14.28 -15.49
CA SER A 10 11.12 -14.77 -16.85
C SER A 10 12.20 -13.96 -17.58
N PRO A 11 12.79 -14.52 -18.66
CA PRO A 11 13.72 -13.77 -19.51
C PRO A 11 13.12 -12.50 -20.11
N GLN A 12 11.82 -12.51 -20.43
CA GLN A 12 11.14 -11.32 -20.97
C GLN A 12 11.08 -10.19 -19.94
N VAL A 13 10.76 -10.49 -18.69
CA VAL A 13 10.70 -9.45 -17.64
C VAL A 13 12.09 -8.88 -17.38
N ARG A 14 13.14 -9.72 -17.44
CA ARG A 14 14.54 -9.24 -17.35
C ARG A 14 14.90 -8.27 -18.48
N ARG A 15 14.47 -8.54 -19.71
CA ARG A 15 14.66 -7.61 -20.85
C ARG A 15 13.92 -6.28 -20.62
N ASN A 16 12.68 -6.33 -20.14
CA ASN A 16 11.90 -5.13 -19.86
C ASN A 16 12.54 -4.29 -18.74
N ALA A 17 13.04 -4.93 -17.68
CA ALA A 17 13.75 -4.25 -16.60
C ALA A 17 15.05 -3.58 -17.11
N ALA A 18 15.82 -4.26 -17.96
CA ALA A 18 17.02 -3.70 -18.57
C ALA A 18 16.69 -2.48 -19.46
N TYR A 19 15.62 -2.57 -20.26
CA TYR A 19 15.15 -1.45 -21.06
C TYR A 19 14.73 -0.25 -20.20
N ALA A 20 14.01 -0.48 -19.10
CA ALA A 20 13.61 0.59 -18.18
C ALA A 20 14.83 1.25 -17.52
N CYS A 21 15.85 0.48 -17.14
CA CYS A 21 17.09 1.02 -16.60
C CYS A 21 17.84 1.88 -17.62
N ALA A 22 17.90 1.44 -18.88
CA ALA A 22 18.58 2.17 -19.95
C ALA A 22 17.93 3.51 -20.31
N ASN A 23 16.63 3.66 -20.04
CA ASN A 23 15.84 4.86 -20.37
C ASN A 23 15.46 5.69 -19.13
N ALA A 24 15.99 5.35 -17.95
CA ALA A 24 15.71 6.10 -16.73
C ALA A 24 16.41 7.48 -16.77
N PRO A 25 15.76 8.56 -16.30
CA PRO A 25 16.40 9.87 -16.19
C PRO A 25 17.59 9.87 -15.22
N ASP A 26 18.50 10.83 -15.39
CA ASP A 26 19.63 11.03 -14.47
C ASP A 26 19.16 11.22 -13.02
N GLY A 27 19.93 10.65 -12.07
CA GLY A 27 19.62 10.70 -10.64
C GLY A 27 18.71 9.58 -10.12
N TYR A 28 18.21 8.70 -10.98
CA TYR A 28 17.45 7.52 -10.55
C TYR A 28 18.37 6.42 -9.97
N ARG A 29 17.85 5.63 -9.02
CA ARG A 29 18.56 4.52 -8.36
C ARG A 29 17.94 3.17 -8.72
N VAL A 30 18.78 2.19 -9.06
CA VAL A 30 18.39 0.79 -9.29
C VAL A 30 18.80 -0.07 -8.09
N GLU A 31 17.90 -0.95 -7.62
CA GLU A 31 18.18 -1.93 -6.58
C GLU A 31 17.71 -3.32 -7.01
N ILE A 32 18.61 -4.29 -7.00
CA ILE A 32 18.30 -5.71 -7.23
C ILE A 32 18.45 -6.42 -5.89
N ARG A 33 17.36 -7.01 -5.40
CA ARG A 33 17.33 -7.74 -4.12
C ARG A 33 16.51 -9.02 -4.23
N PRO A 34 16.81 -10.06 -3.42
CA PRO A 34 15.97 -11.23 -3.33
C PRO A 34 14.53 -10.86 -2.97
N ARG A 35 13.55 -11.59 -3.53
CA ARG A 35 12.16 -11.44 -3.13
C ARG A 35 12.02 -11.96 -1.70
N THR A 36 11.69 -11.09 -0.75
CA THR A 36 11.33 -11.51 0.60
C THR A 36 9.85 -11.81 0.66
N ARG A 37 9.45 -12.76 1.52
CA ARG A 37 8.03 -13.06 1.78
C ARG A 37 7.25 -11.81 2.22
N THR A 38 7.92 -10.92 2.95
CA THR A 38 7.39 -9.62 3.36
C THR A 38 7.18 -8.66 2.19
N LEU A 39 8.04 -8.69 1.15
CA LEU A 39 7.86 -7.85 -0.04
C LEU A 39 6.63 -8.27 -0.84
N ALA A 40 6.42 -9.59 -0.99
CA ALA A 40 5.23 -10.13 -1.61
C ALA A 40 3.94 -9.74 -0.87
N GLN A 41 3.94 -9.88 0.47
CA GLN A 41 2.81 -9.45 1.31
C GLN A 41 2.58 -7.93 1.27
N ASN A 42 3.66 -7.16 1.19
CA ASN A 42 3.56 -5.71 1.06
C ASN A 42 2.97 -5.32 -0.30
N ASP A 43 3.48 -5.88 -1.40
CA ASP A 43 2.93 -5.64 -2.74
C ASP A 43 1.44 -6.06 -2.82
N PHE A 44 1.09 -7.17 -2.18
CA PHE A 44 -0.29 -7.64 -2.06
C PHE A 44 -1.19 -6.65 -1.30
N LEU A 45 -0.76 -6.18 -0.13
CA LEU A 45 -1.46 -5.13 0.62
C LEU A 45 -1.66 -3.87 -0.23
N TRP A 46 -0.61 -3.41 -0.92
CA TRP A 46 -0.70 -2.20 -1.75
C TRP A 46 -1.67 -2.36 -2.93
N SER A 47 -1.79 -3.56 -3.50
CA SER A 47 -2.80 -3.87 -4.51
C SER A 47 -4.22 -3.64 -3.95
N ILE A 48 -4.51 -4.20 -2.78
CA ILE A 48 -5.81 -4.07 -2.09
C ILE A 48 -6.13 -2.60 -1.81
N LEU A 49 -5.17 -1.87 -1.21
CA LEU A 49 -5.33 -0.46 -0.87
C LEU A 49 -5.58 0.41 -2.11
N THR A 50 -4.93 0.07 -3.23
CA THR A 50 -5.11 0.77 -4.50
C THR A 50 -6.51 0.53 -5.07
N ASP A 51 -7.01 -0.69 -5.00
CA ASP A 51 -8.36 -1.03 -5.47
C ASP A 51 -9.42 -0.26 -4.64
N ILE A 52 -9.25 -0.20 -3.31
CA ILE A 52 -10.12 0.60 -2.42
C ILE A 52 -10.03 2.09 -2.75
N SER A 53 -8.82 2.64 -2.86
CA SER A 53 -8.57 4.06 -3.14
C SER A 53 -9.27 4.55 -4.41
N LYS A 54 -9.32 3.69 -5.45
CA LYS A 54 -9.96 4.01 -6.73
C LYS A 54 -11.48 3.97 -6.67
N GLN A 55 -12.07 3.24 -5.73
CA GLN A 55 -13.48 2.86 -5.77
C GLN A 55 -14.30 3.43 -4.61
N VAL A 56 -13.68 3.72 -3.47
CA VAL A 56 -14.37 4.13 -2.24
C VAL A 56 -14.08 5.59 -1.91
N GLU A 57 -15.14 6.34 -1.61
CA GLU A 57 -15.04 7.68 -1.04
C GLU A 57 -15.03 7.64 0.49
N PHE A 58 -14.21 8.51 1.08
CA PHE A 58 -14.04 8.67 2.51
C PHE A 58 -14.39 10.10 2.91
N VAL A 59 -14.85 10.28 4.15
CA VAL A 59 -15.09 11.61 4.71
C VAL A 59 -13.75 12.19 5.16
N VAL A 60 -13.27 13.20 4.44
CA VAL A 60 -12.07 13.97 4.79
C VAL A 60 -12.49 15.42 4.98
N ASN A 61 -12.24 15.97 6.17
CA ASN A 61 -12.62 17.34 6.54
C ASN A 61 -14.10 17.67 6.26
N GLY A 62 -14.99 16.69 6.45
CA GLY A 62 -16.43 16.85 6.26
C GLY A 62 -16.93 16.67 4.83
N ALA A 63 -16.06 16.40 3.84
CA ALA A 63 -16.43 16.13 2.46
C ALA A 63 -16.15 14.68 2.07
N LEU A 64 -16.99 14.09 1.23
CA LEU A 64 -16.71 12.80 0.60
C LEU A 64 -15.72 13.00 -0.55
N VAL A 65 -14.57 12.33 -0.44
CA VAL A 65 -13.51 12.38 -1.46
C VAL A 65 -12.86 11.01 -1.61
N LYS A 66 -12.34 10.72 -2.81
CA LYS A 66 -11.40 9.61 -2.99
C LYS A 66 -10.05 10.02 -2.40
N VAL A 67 -9.45 9.11 -1.64
CA VAL A 67 -8.15 9.32 -0.98
C VAL A 67 -7.10 8.41 -1.61
N SER A 68 -5.83 8.76 -1.47
CA SER A 68 -4.74 7.94 -1.98
C SER A 68 -4.64 6.59 -1.24
N ALA A 69 -4.01 5.59 -1.87
CA ALA A 69 -3.77 4.29 -1.23
C ALA A 69 -2.98 4.41 0.09
N GLU A 70 -2.12 5.42 0.23
CA GLU A 70 -1.42 5.69 1.49
C GLU A 70 -2.39 6.16 2.58
N GLU A 71 -3.32 7.05 2.25
CA GLU A 71 -4.35 7.52 3.18
C GLU A 71 -5.34 6.40 3.53
N VAL A 72 -5.72 5.54 2.58
CA VAL A 72 -6.53 4.33 2.86
C VAL A 72 -5.84 3.47 3.93
N LYS A 73 -4.52 3.26 3.80
CA LYS A 73 -3.74 2.50 4.79
C LYS A 73 -3.76 3.18 6.16
N ASP A 74 -3.62 4.50 6.21
CA ASP A 74 -3.65 5.23 7.49
C ASP A 74 -5.03 5.14 8.16
N ILE A 75 -6.10 5.24 7.38
CA ILE A 75 -7.48 5.07 7.87
C ILE A 75 -7.71 3.65 8.40
N LEU A 76 -7.33 2.62 7.66
CA LEU A 76 -7.53 1.23 8.06
C LEU A 76 -6.66 0.84 9.28
N THR A 77 -5.41 1.30 9.32
CA THR A 77 -4.52 1.02 10.45
C THR A 77 -4.95 1.72 11.74
N ALA A 78 -5.61 2.87 11.65
CA ALA A 78 -6.27 3.51 12.79
C ALA A 78 -7.41 2.66 13.35
N GLY A 79 -8.12 1.89 12.51
CA GLY A 79 -9.17 0.96 12.94
C GLY A 79 -8.65 -0.34 13.57
N LEU A 80 -7.42 -0.76 13.25
CA LEU A 80 -6.86 -2.04 13.68
C LEU A 80 -6.38 -2.04 15.14
N ARG A 81 -5.94 -0.90 15.68
CA ARG A 81 -5.50 -0.77 17.07
C ARG A 81 -6.37 0.22 17.83
N ARG A 82 -6.76 -0.16 19.05
CA ARG A 82 -7.61 0.68 19.93
C ARG A 82 -6.92 1.95 20.43
N GLU A 83 -5.60 2.06 20.31
CA GLU A 83 -4.83 3.23 20.76
C GLU A 83 -4.31 4.06 19.59
N THR A 84 -4.88 5.26 19.44
CA THR A 84 -4.35 6.29 18.56
C THR A 84 -3.30 7.11 19.30
N ARG A 85 -2.07 7.16 18.77
CA ARG A 85 -1.01 7.99 19.36
C ARG A 85 -1.20 9.43 18.93
N MET A 86 -1.17 10.35 19.89
CA MET A 86 -1.41 11.77 19.67
C MET A 86 -0.23 12.55 20.24
N ALA A 87 0.19 13.60 19.53
CA ALA A 87 1.26 14.49 19.95
C ALA A 87 0.85 15.96 19.77
N LEU A 88 1.50 16.84 20.52
CA LEU A 88 1.45 18.27 20.25
C LEU A 88 2.40 18.58 19.10
N GLY A 89 1.86 19.21 18.06
CA GLY A 89 2.63 19.77 16.96
C GLY A 89 3.43 20.99 17.44
N ILE A 90 4.44 21.35 16.65
CA ILE A 90 5.35 22.46 16.96
C ILE A 90 4.58 23.79 17.06
N ASP A 91 3.50 23.94 16.27
CA ASP A 91 2.64 25.13 16.27
C ASP A 91 1.50 25.06 17.31
N GLY A 92 1.54 24.10 18.25
CA GLY A 92 0.53 23.91 19.29
C GLY A 92 -0.76 23.20 18.85
N GLY A 93 -0.87 22.82 17.56
CA GLY A 93 -1.94 21.96 17.05
C GLY A 93 -1.78 20.50 17.50
N MET A 94 -2.84 19.71 17.37
CA MET A 94 -2.81 18.28 17.68
C MET A 94 -2.47 17.47 16.43
N VAL A 95 -1.52 16.54 16.55
CA VAL A 95 -1.08 15.67 15.44
C VAL A 95 -1.33 14.21 15.80
N LEU A 96 -2.03 13.49 14.91
CA LEU A 96 -2.16 12.04 15.00
C LEU A 96 -0.91 11.38 14.43
N LEU A 97 -0.30 10.50 15.20
CA LEU A 97 0.87 9.72 14.76
C LEU A 97 0.40 8.39 14.19
N GLY A 98 0.38 8.32 12.86
CA GLY A 98 0.04 7.10 12.12
C GLY A 98 0.93 5.91 12.48
N GLN A 99 0.39 4.70 12.30
CA GLN A 99 1.12 3.47 12.58
C GLN A 99 2.12 3.17 11.47
N ARG A 100 3.35 2.82 11.84
CA ARG A 100 4.35 2.39 10.86
C ARG A 100 4.14 0.90 10.53
N THR A 101 3.45 0.62 9.43
CA THR A 101 3.25 -0.75 8.93
C THR A 101 4.58 -1.47 8.66
N SER A 102 5.66 -0.74 8.38
CA SER A 102 7.01 -1.28 8.23
C SER A 102 7.58 -1.94 9.50
N LYS A 103 6.97 -1.72 10.66
CA LYS A 103 7.33 -2.34 11.95
C LYS A 103 6.33 -3.39 12.42
N MET A 104 5.27 -3.64 11.64
CA MET A 104 4.28 -4.68 11.97
C MET A 104 4.91 -6.06 11.88
N THR A 105 4.52 -6.93 12.80
CA THR A 105 4.76 -8.36 12.71
C THR A 105 3.97 -8.95 11.54
N VAL A 106 4.34 -10.16 11.10
CA VAL A 106 3.61 -10.87 10.03
C VAL A 106 2.13 -11.03 10.37
N ARG A 107 1.81 -11.29 11.65
CA ARG A 107 0.42 -11.44 12.11
C ARG A 107 -0.37 -10.14 11.95
N GLU A 108 0.18 -9.03 12.41
CA GLU A 108 -0.50 -7.72 12.31
C GLU A 108 -0.69 -7.28 10.86
N MET A 109 0.26 -7.63 9.98
CA MET A 109 0.13 -7.39 8.55
C MET A 109 -1.00 -8.22 7.95
N THR A 110 -1.14 -9.49 8.34
CA THR A 110 -2.26 -10.34 7.94
C THR A 110 -3.59 -9.77 8.46
N ASP A 111 -3.65 -9.37 9.73
CA ASP A 111 -4.86 -8.79 10.31
C ASP A 111 -5.29 -7.49 9.58
N LEU A 112 -4.32 -6.67 9.14
CA LEU A 112 -4.57 -5.49 8.32
C LEU A 112 -5.14 -5.83 6.94
N ILE A 113 -4.58 -6.86 6.29
CA ILE A 113 -5.06 -7.34 4.99
C ILE A 113 -6.51 -7.84 5.10
N ASP A 114 -6.80 -8.64 6.13
CA ASP A 114 -8.14 -9.19 6.35
C ASP A 114 -9.15 -8.06 6.62
N LEU A 115 -8.77 -7.07 7.43
CA LEU A 115 -9.58 -5.86 7.65
C LEU A 115 -9.84 -5.10 6.34
N ALA A 116 -8.82 -4.92 5.50
CA ALA A 116 -8.95 -4.22 4.23
C ALA A 116 -9.90 -4.94 3.27
N HIS A 117 -9.81 -6.27 3.19
CA HIS A 117 -10.73 -7.09 2.39
C HIS A 117 -12.16 -7.03 2.91
N ALA A 118 -12.35 -7.17 4.23
CA ALA A 118 -13.68 -7.06 4.83
C ALA A 118 -14.33 -5.70 4.52
N PHE A 119 -13.58 -4.62 4.75
CA PHE A 119 -14.03 -3.27 4.43
C PHE A 119 -14.38 -3.09 2.95
N GLY A 120 -13.49 -3.52 2.04
CA GLY A 120 -13.73 -3.39 0.60
C GLY A 120 -14.94 -4.21 0.13
N ASN A 121 -15.12 -5.42 0.66
CA ASN A 121 -16.27 -6.28 0.36
C ASN A 121 -17.60 -5.64 0.79
N GLU A 122 -17.64 -5.06 1.99
CA GLU A 122 -18.82 -4.32 2.48
C GLU A 122 -19.15 -3.11 1.59
N ARG A 123 -18.14 -2.52 0.97
CA ARG A 123 -18.28 -1.38 0.05
C ARG A 123 -18.47 -1.78 -1.41
N GLY A 124 -18.52 -3.08 -1.73
CA GLY A 124 -18.69 -3.58 -3.09
C GLY A 124 -17.49 -3.29 -4.01
N VAL A 125 -16.27 -3.27 -3.47
CA VAL A 125 -15.04 -3.08 -4.25
C VAL A 125 -14.82 -4.28 -5.18
N GLU A 126 -14.57 -4.00 -6.46
CA GLU A 126 -14.13 -5.00 -7.41
C GLU A 126 -12.61 -5.19 -7.30
N TRP A 127 -12.18 -6.40 -6.97
CA TRP A 127 -10.78 -6.72 -6.71
C TRP A 127 -10.02 -7.07 -7.98
N SER A 128 -8.83 -6.49 -8.13
CA SER A 128 -7.88 -6.94 -9.15
C SER A 128 -7.37 -8.37 -8.85
N PRO A 129 -6.90 -9.12 -9.87
CA PRO A 129 -6.40 -10.48 -9.66
C PRO A 129 -5.31 -10.57 -8.59
N THR A 130 -4.40 -9.60 -8.57
CA THR A 130 -3.33 -9.51 -7.56
C THR A 130 -3.91 -9.35 -6.15
N SER A 131 -4.98 -8.57 -5.96
CA SER A 131 -5.67 -8.42 -4.66
C SER A 131 -6.41 -9.68 -4.20
N LEU A 132 -6.77 -10.59 -5.11
CA LEU A 132 -7.39 -11.87 -4.77
C LEU A 132 -6.37 -12.99 -4.46
N GLY A 133 -5.08 -12.70 -4.56
CA GLY A 133 -4.01 -13.69 -4.43
C GLY A 133 -3.81 -14.52 -5.70
N GLY A 134 -4.50 -14.14 -6.79
CA GLY A 134 -4.29 -14.69 -8.12
C GLY A 134 -3.04 -14.10 -8.76
N ALA A 135 -2.08 -14.98 -9.04
CA ALA A 135 -0.75 -14.70 -9.60
C ALA A 135 0.28 -14.13 -8.60
N ILE A 136 0.89 -15.07 -7.88
CA ILE A 136 2.29 -15.01 -7.43
C ILE A 136 3.03 -16.17 -8.11
#